data_AF-A0A6P1E7B7-F1
#
_entry.id   AF-A0A6P1E7B7-F1
#
_cell.length_a   1.000
_cell.length_b   1.000
_cell.length_c   1.000
_cell.angle_alpha   90.00
_cell.angle_beta   90.00
_cell.angle_gamma   90.00
#
_symmetry.space_group_name_H-M   'P 1'
#
loop_
_entity.id
_entity.type
_entity.pdbx_description
1 polymer ?
#
loop_
_entity_poly.entity_id
_entity_poly.type
_entity_poly.pdbx_seq_one_letter_code
_entity_poly.pdbx_strand_id
1 'polypeptide(L)' 'MSHDQYFKNLILDYPHAALAFFAAAEAADLGDDVRILPARQEQLAAQIRIT' A
#
# COMPACT_ATOMS: atom_id res chain seq x y z
N MET A 1 -16.42 6.09 8.44
CA MET A 1 -15.89 4.93 7.69
C MET A 1 -15.21 5.42 6.41
N SER A 2 -14.10 6.17 6.51
CA SER A 2 -13.44 6.77 5.33
C SER A 2 -11.96 7.04 5.59
N HIS A 3 -11.61 7.29 6.86
CA HIS A 3 -10.23 7.48 7.30
C HIS A 3 -9.37 6.21 7.11
N ASP A 4 -9.91 5.03 7.41
CA ASP A 4 -9.20 3.76 7.20
C ASP A 4 -8.94 3.49 5.72
N GLN A 5 -9.88 3.87 4.85
CA GLN A 5 -9.75 3.70 3.41
C GLN A 5 -8.70 4.65 2.82
N TYR A 6 -8.68 5.91 3.27
CA TYR A 6 -7.66 6.87 2.84
C TYR A 6 -6.26 6.43 3.25
N PHE A 7 -6.12 5.92 4.48
CA PHE A 7 -4.86 5.39 4.98
C PHE A 7 -4.38 4.18 4.18
N LYS A 8 -5.27 3.24 3.83
CA LYS A 8 -4.94 2.10 2.98
C LYS A 8 -4.48 2.54 1.59
N ASN A 9 -5.18 3.50 0.99
CA ASN A 9 -4.79 4.04 -0.32
C ASN A 9 -3.40 4.67 -0.26
N LEU A 10 -3.08 5.42 0.81
CA LEU A 10 -1.77 6.05 0.98
C LEU A 10 -0.62 5.02 1.02
N ILE A 11 -0.83 3.87 1.65
CA ILE A 11 0.16 2.77 1.67
C ILE A 11 0.35 2.17 0.27
N LEU A 12 -0.73 2.06 -0.51
CA LEU A 12 -0.67 1.55 -1.88
C LEU A 12 -0.02 2.55 -2.85
N ASP A 13 -0.28 3.84 -2.68
CA ASP A 13 0.26 4.91 -3.51
C ASP A 13 1.74 5.19 -3.20
N TYR A 14 2.15 5.00 -1.94
CA TYR A 14 3.52 5.27 -1.48
C TYR A 14 4.12 4.08 -0.71
N PRO A 15 4.33 2.93 -1.37
CA PRO A 15 4.76 1.71 -0.70
C PRO A 15 6.15 1.83 -0.07
N HIS A 16 7.08 2.53 -0.71
CA HIS A 16 8.44 2.78 -0.19
C HIS A 16 8.41 3.65 1.07
N ALA A 17 7.65 4.75 1.05
CA ALA A 17 7.51 5.62 2.21
C ALA A 17 6.78 4.93 3.37
N ALA A 18 5.75 4.12 3.06
CA ALA A 18 5.06 3.32 4.05
C ALA A 18 6.01 2.28 4.68
N LEU A 19 6.80 1.57 3.89
CA LEU A 19 7.77 0.61 4.40
C LEU A 19 8.85 1.30 5.24
N ALA A 20 9.38 2.45 4.82
CA ALA A 20 10.33 3.22 5.61
C ALA A 20 9.76 3.69 6.95
N PHE A 21 8.45 3.98 7.00
CA PHE A 21 7.76 4.39 8.22
C PHE A 21 7.48 3.21 9.17
N PHE A 22 7.06 2.05 8.66
CA PHE A 22 6.67 0.90 9.48
C PHE A 22 7.81 -0.09 9.76
N ALA A 23 8.79 -0.17 8.87
CA ALA A 23 9.85 -1.18 8.83
C ALA A 23 11.15 -0.56 8.28
N ALA A 24 11.67 0.43 9.00
CA ALA A 24 12.81 1.24 8.56
C ALA A 24 14.09 0.44 8.30
N ALA A 25 14.32 -0.65 9.04
CA ALA A 25 15.50 -1.50 8.86
C ALA A 25 15.42 -2.29 7.55
N GLU A 26 14.25 -2.82 7.24
CA GLU A 26 13.95 -3.54 6.00
C GLU A 26 13.94 -2.58 4.79
N ALA A 27 13.43 -1.36 4.97
CA ALA A 27 13.45 -0.34 3.93
C ALA A 27 14.86 0.15 3.59
N ALA A 28 15.79 0.16 4.56
CA ALA A 28 17.17 0.57 4.33
C ALA A 28 17.95 -0.43 3.46
N ASP A 29 17.53 -1.70 3.43
CA ASP A 29 18.13 -2.75 2.60
C ASP A 29 17.48 -2.82 1.20
N LEU A 30 16.26 -2.30 1.04
CA LEU A 30 15.62 -2.16 -0.27
C LEU A 30 16.26 -1.02 -1.07
N GLY A 31 16.88 -1.36 -2.19
CA GLY A 31 17.29 -0.37 -3.19
C GLY A 31 16.10 0.30 -3.89
N ASP A 32 16.31 1.50 -4.42
CA ASP A 32 15.28 2.30 -5.11
C ASP A 32 14.70 1.59 -6.37
N ASP A 33 15.50 0.69 -6.97
CA ASP A 33 15.10 -0.15 -8.11
C ASP A 33 14.13 -1.28 -7.73
N VAL A 34 13.90 -1.53 -6.44
CA VAL A 34 13.02 -2.61 -5.98
C VAL A 34 11.56 -2.21 -6.16
N ARG A 35 10.85 -2.98 -6.97
CA ARG A 35 9.41 -2.80 -7.17
C ARG A 35 8.60 -3.50 -6.08
N ILE A 36 8.02 -2.72 -5.18
CA ILE A 36 7.10 -3.22 -4.15
C ILE A 36 5.73 -3.46 -4.79
N LEU A 37 5.27 -4.71 -4.78
CA LEU A 37 3.95 -5.09 -5.28
C LEU A 37 3.04 -5.45 -4.10
N PRO A 38 1.81 -4.92 -4.04
CA PRO A 38 0.88 -5.30 -3.00
C PRO A 38 0.49 -6.77 -3.16
N ALA A 39 0.88 -7.59 -2.19
CA ALA A 39 0.38 -8.95 -2.07
C ALA A 39 -1.05 -8.88 -1.51
N ARG A 40 -2.03 -8.91 -2.43
CA ARG A 40 -3.49 -8.92 -2.23
C ARG A 40 -3.94 -9.01 -0.76
N GLN A 41 -4.32 -7.88 -0.15
CA GLN A 41 -5.19 -7.90 1.03
C GLN A 41 -6.61 -8.26 0.59
N GLU A 42 -7.29 -9.10 1.38
CA GLU A 42 -8.63 -9.57 1.11
C GLU A 42 -9.60 -8.40 0.86
N GLN A 43 -10.25 -8.50 -0.31
CA GLN A 43 -11.36 -7.68 -0.77
C GLN A 43 -11.05 -6.22 -1.14
N LEU A 44 -10.61 -6.06 -2.40
CA LEU A 44 -11.04 -4.92 -3.21
C LEU A 44 -12.57 -4.86 -3.10
N ALA A 45 -13.12 -3.85 -2.44
CA ALA A 45 -14.55 -3.56 -2.57
C ALA A 45 -14.77 -3.26 -4.05
N ALA A 46 -15.21 -4.28 -4.80
CA ALA A 46 -15.63 -4.13 -6.17
C ALA A 46 -16.74 -3.09 -6.16
N GLN A 47 -16.46 -1.87 -6.61
CA GLN A 47 -17.51 -0.95 -6.99
C GLN A 47 -18.13 -1.53 -8.26
N ILE A 48 -19.08 -2.44 -8.09
CA ILE A 48 -19.94 -2.92 -9.15
C ILE A 48 -20.73 -1.70 -9.61
N ARG A 49 -20.28 -1.09 -10.70
CA ARG A 49 -21.08 -0.09 -11.42
C ARG A 49 -22.06 -0.86 -12.29
N ILE A 50 -23.27 -1.05 -11.78
CA ILE A 50 -24.41 -1.51 -12.57
C ILE A 50 -24.66 -0.46 -13.65
N THR A 51 -24.60 -0.87 -14.91
CA THR A 51 -25.11 -0.14 -16.08
C THR A 51 -26.38 -0.83 -16.54
#